data_AF-A0A7K4N3U9-F1
#
_entry.id   AF-A0A7K4N3U9-F1
#
_cell.length_a   1.000
_cell.length_b   1.000
_cell.length_c   1.000
_cell.angle_alpha   90.00
_cell.angle_beta   90.00
_cell.angle_gamma   90.00
#
_symmetry.space_group_name_H-M   'P 1'
#
loop_
_entity.id
_entity.type
_entity.pdbx_description
1 polymer ?
#
loop_
_entity_poly.entity_id
_entity_poly.type
_entity_poly.pdbx_seq_one_letter_code
_entity_poly.pdbx_strand_id
1 'polypeptide(L)'
;KEWLAEKKYSDILLELTNSPVRCRCGAECVVKILTNQWFLNYRDKAWKEKATKCLDGMSILPQHIRPEFNYVIGWLHERACARQHGLGTKLPWNKEWIVESLSDSVIYMAYYIIAKFVNAGVISAEKLSKEFFDYVFLGIGSSDVSGVPKDIVEEIRAEFSYFYPVDSRHSGRDLVPNHLTFFVLNHVAIFPENNWPQQIVVNGSVLMDGKKMSKSMGNIIPLREAVRKYGADPIRLTILISAELLQDADFNVEAIKGIKNKLASMYEDCTKTKAEKFPELEPEDKWIHGILQNLVLNAGKSMDEIRLREALHHILFDFDSELQWYLKRTKSKQRTNISGILHKILSYRVLMLSPFAPHIAEEMWEKLGHSGLVSQSSWPSVSDVIDPNAIQSEELLKGIMDDIANILKVTKITPNKITIYTADSFKLKAYHFILEKVMAGQTNMGSIMKELIANPETADIKKNPDFVQKTIKDILSVPTEIRKTKLATKEFDEKSLISKELISLAKSDFGVDLQVYSENDSGIYDPKGKARHARPFKPAILIE
;
A
#
# COMPACT_ATOMS: atom_id res chain seq x y z
N LYS A 1 -33.32 20.02 -40.60
CA LYS A 1 -33.25 18.55 -40.52
C LYS A 1 -34.59 17.96 -40.09
N GLU A 2 -35.13 18.35 -38.93
CA GLU A 2 -36.43 17.87 -38.42
C GLU A 2 -37.58 18.14 -39.41
N TRP A 3 -37.66 19.35 -39.99
CA TRP A 3 -38.64 19.68 -41.03
C TRP A 3 -38.57 18.77 -42.28
N LEU A 4 -37.36 18.37 -42.72
CA LEU A 4 -37.19 17.47 -43.87
C LEU A 4 -37.65 16.04 -43.54
N ALA A 5 -37.36 15.57 -42.32
CA ALA A 5 -37.80 14.27 -41.84
C ALA A 5 -39.34 14.21 -41.69
N GLU A 6 -39.96 15.26 -41.13
CA GLU A 6 -41.42 15.38 -41.01
C GLU A 6 -42.13 15.35 -42.37
N LYS A 7 -41.54 16.00 -43.38
CA LYS A 7 -42.07 16.02 -44.76
C LYS A 7 -41.68 14.80 -45.59
N LYS A 8 -40.96 13.82 -45.01
CA LYS A 8 -40.44 12.62 -45.72
C LYS A 8 -39.56 12.95 -46.93
N TYR A 9 -38.87 14.08 -46.90
CA TYR A 9 -37.90 14.50 -47.92
C TYR A 9 -36.44 14.16 -47.55
N SER A 10 -36.24 13.40 -46.48
CA SER A 10 -34.95 12.87 -46.06
C SER A 10 -35.14 11.52 -45.39
N ASP A 11 -34.12 10.66 -45.49
CA ASP A 11 -34.08 9.36 -44.83
C ASP A 11 -32.83 9.25 -43.93
N ILE A 12 -32.81 8.25 -43.04
CA ILE A 12 -31.68 8.02 -42.12
C ILE A 12 -30.80 6.89 -42.66
N LEU A 13 -29.60 7.26 -43.12
CA LEU A 13 -28.52 6.31 -43.37
C LEU A 13 -27.60 6.27 -42.16
N LEU A 14 -27.42 5.07 -41.59
CA LEU A 14 -26.52 4.86 -40.46
C LEU A 14 -25.18 4.33 -40.98
N GLU A 15 -24.09 5.00 -40.59
CA GLU A 15 -22.72 4.61 -40.93
C GLU A 15 -21.85 4.51 -39.69
N LEU A 16 -20.81 3.66 -39.78
CA LEU A 16 -19.81 3.55 -38.72
C LEU A 16 -18.78 4.68 -38.89
N THR A 17 -18.67 5.54 -37.88
CA THR A 17 -17.76 6.71 -37.92
C THR A 17 -16.29 6.32 -38.01
N ASN A 18 -15.92 5.13 -37.52
CA ASN A 18 -14.54 4.61 -37.51
C ASN A 18 -14.36 3.42 -38.47
N SER A 19 -15.03 3.47 -39.63
CA SER A 19 -14.89 2.43 -40.65
C SER A 19 -13.45 2.35 -41.20
N PRO A 20 -12.87 1.15 -41.43
CA PRO A 20 -13.48 -0.16 -41.28
C PRO A 20 -13.40 -0.70 -39.85
N VAL A 21 -14.55 -1.09 -39.30
CA VAL A 21 -14.62 -1.91 -38.07
C VAL A 21 -14.65 -3.38 -38.48
N ARG A 22 -13.85 -4.24 -37.86
CA ARG A 22 -13.78 -5.67 -38.23
C ARG A 22 -14.29 -6.59 -37.11
N CYS A 23 -15.03 -7.63 -37.48
CA CYS A 23 -15.44 -8.70 -36.57
C CYS A 23 -14.25 -9.60 -36.20
N ARG A 24 -14.45 -10.45 -35.18
CA ARG A 24 -13.50 -11.52 -34.82
C ARG A 24 -13.19 -12.48 -35.98
N CYS A 25 -14.12 -12.64 -36.91
CA CYS A 25 -13.99 -13.41 -38.14
C CYS A 25 -13.15 -12.72 -39.25
N GLY A 26 -12.76 -11.45 -39.07
CA GLY A 26 -12.02 -10.67 -40.06
C GLY A 26 -12.88 -9.92 -41.09
N ALA A 27 -14.19 -10.21 -41.16
CA ALA A 27 -15.15 -9.50 -42.00
C ALA A 27 -15.39 -8.06 -41.51
N GLU A 28 -15.70 -7.17 -42.44
CA GLU A 28 -16.06 -5.78 -42.16
C GLU A 28 -17.48 -5.69 -41.60
N CYS A 29 -17.63 -4.95 -40.51
CA CYS A 29 -18.91 -4.71 -39.86
C CYS A 29 -19.68 -3.64 -40.63
N VAL A 30 -20.97 -3.87 -40.83
CA VAL A 30 -21.92 -2.91 -41.40
C VAL A 30 -23.05 -2.65 -40.41
N VAL A 31 -23.74 -1.51 -40.55
CA VAL A 31 -24.95 -1.25 -39.76
C VAL A 31 -26.12 -2.00 -40.40
N LYS A 32 -26.74 -2.91 -39.66
CA LYS A 32 -27.97 -3.59 -40.06
C LYS A 32 -29.08 -3.24 -39.08
N ILE A 33 -30.21 -2.75 -39.61
CA ILE A 33 -31.42 -2.53 -38.83
C ILE A 33 -32.09 -3.88 -38.62
N LEU A 34 -32.31 -4.26 -37.36
CA LEU A 34 -33.03 -5.48 -36.97
C LEU A 34 -34.35 -5.07 -36.30
N THR A 35 -35.44 -5.74 -36.65
CA THR A 35 -36.78 -5.45 -36.12
C THR A 35 -37.17 -6.31 -34.92
N ASN A 36 -36.37 -7.34 -34.59
CA ASN A 36 -36.67 -8.35 -33.57
C ASN A 36 -35.53 -8.57 -32.55
N GLN A 37 -34.67 -7.56 -32.34
CA GLN A 37 -33.57 -7.62 -31.39
C GLN A 37 -34.05 -7.34 -29.95
N TRP A 38 -33.56 -8.12 -28.99
CA TRP A 38 -33.78 -7.87 -27.56
C TRP A 38 -32.74 -6.92 -26.97
N PHE A 39 -33.20 -5.99 -26.13
CA PHE A 39 -32.36 -4.96 -25.50
C PHE A 39 -32.56 -4.89 -23.99
N LEU A 40 -31.49 -4.58 -23.26
CA LEU A 40 -31.56 -4.02 -21.92
C LEU A 40 -31.70 -2.49 -22.03
N ASN A 41 -32.77 -1.95 -21.44
CA ASN A 41 -33.08 -0.51 -21.54
C ASN A 41 -32.29 0.32 -20.52
N TYR A 42 -30.97 0.38 -20.67
CA TYR A 42 -30.13 1.23 -19.80
C TYR A 42 -30.33 2.73 -20.02
N ARG A 43 -31.15 3.15 -20.99
CA ARG A 43 -31.57 4.54 -21.17
C ARG A 43 -32.56 5.01 -20.10
N ASP A 44 -33.25 4.08 -19.42
CA ASP A 44 -34.26 4.41 -18.41
C ASP A 44 -33.70 5.33 -17.32
N LYS A 45 -34.37 6.48 -17.11
CA LYS A 45 -33.87 7.52 -16.21
C LYS A 45 -33.88 7.07 -14.75
N ALA A 46 -34.95 6.41 -14.31
CA ALA A 46 -35.07 5.96 -12.92
C ALA A 46 -34.04 4.86 -12.61
N TRP A 47 -33.75 3.99 -13.58
CA TRP A 47 -32.70 2.99 -13.45
C TRP A 47 -31.31 3.63 -13.35
N LYS A 48 -31.01 4.61 -14.22
CA LYS A 48 -29.75 5.37 -14.14
C LYS A 48 -29.61 6.11 -12.82
N GLU A 49 -30.68 6.72 -12.31
CA GLU A 49 -30.68 7.42 -11.01
C GLU A 49 -30.34 6.46 -9.86
N LYS A 50 -30.92 5.26 -9.84
CA LYS A 50 -30.56 4.22 -8.86
C LYS A 50 -29.09 3.81 -8.97
N ALA A 51 -28.59 3.63 -10.19
CA ALA A 51 -27.20 3.26 -10.43
C ALA A 51 -26.23 4.37 -9.99
N THR A 52 -26.55 5.63 -10.27
CA THR A 52 -25.79 6.79 -9.78
C THR A 52 -25.79 6.83 -8.25
N LYS A 53 -26.94 6.63 -7.60
CA LYS A 53 -27.02 6.55 -6.13
C LYS A 53 -26.11 5.45 -5.58
N CYS A 54 -26.09 4.27 -6.20
CA CYS A 54 -25.20 3.18 -5.82
C CYS A 54 -23.72 3.57 -6.00
N LEU A 55 -23.35 4.14 -7.14
CA LEU A 55 -21.98 4.61 -7.37
C LEU A 55 -21.57 5.64 -6.31
N ASP A 56 -22.42 6.61 -5.98
CA ASP A 56 -22.10 7.66 -5.00
C ASP A 56 -21.85 7.09 -3.60
N GLY A 57 -22.56 6.04 -3.22
CA GLY A 57 -22.38 5.34 -1.94
C GLY A 57 -21.21 4.34 -1.93
N MET A 58 -20.74 3.87 -3.08
CA MET A 58 -19.69 2.85 -3.16
C MET A 58 -18.27 3.45 -3.20
N SER A 59 -17.30 2.69 -2.71
CA SER A 59 -15.87 2.99 -2.88
C SER A 59 -15.42 2.65 -4.31
N ILE A 60 -14.73 3.56 -4.98
CA ILE A 60 -14.15 3.32 -6.31
C ILE A 60 -12.67 3.63 -6.22
N LEU A 61 -11.83 2.63 -6.43
CA LEU A 61 -10.38 2.74 -6.32
C LEU A 61 -9.71 2.55 -7.68
N PRO A 62 -8.78 3.46 -8.05
CA PRO A 62 -8.50 4.73 -7.40
C PRO A 62 -9.60 5.77 -7.67
N GLN A 63 -9.79 6.72 -6.75
CA GLN A 63 -10.93 7.66 -6.75
C GLN A 63 -11.10 8.44 -8.06
N HIS A 64 -10.01 8.76 -8.76
CA HIS A 64 -10.02 9.56 -9.98
C HIS A 64 -10.60 8.85 -11.21
N ILE A 65 -10.92 7.55 -11.14
CA ILE A 65 -11.62 6.83 -12.23
C ILE A 65 -13.15 7.03 -12.18
N ARG A 66 -13.69 7.52 -11.06
CA ARG A 66 -15.13 7.77 -10.87
C ARG A 66 -15.78 8.60 -11.99
N PRO A 67 -15.16 9.67 -12.52
CA PRO A 67 -15.72 10.42 -13.64
C PRO A 67 -15.98 9.57 -14.90
N GLU A 68 -15.18 8.52 -15.14
CA GLU A 68 -15.41 7.60 -16.27
C GLU A 68 -16.69 6.79 -16.07
N PHE A 69 -16.96 6.30 -14.85
CA PHE A 69 -18.23 5.64 -14.53
C PHE A 69 -19.44 6.56 -14.72
N ASN A 70 -19.34 7.81 -14.23
CA ASN A 70 -20.40 8.80 -14.37
C ASN A 70 -20.66 9.14 -15.83
N TYR A 71 -19.59 9.30 -16.62
CA TYR A 71 -19.68 9.50 -18.06
C TYR A 71 -20.41 8.34 -18.72
N VAL A 72 -20.01 7.10 -18.41
CA VAL A 72 -20.61 5.88 -18.98
C VAL A 72 -22.09 5.77 -18.66
N ILE A 73 -22.50 5.92 -17.39
CA ILE A 73 -23.93 5.93 -17.04
C ILE A 73 -24.68 7.03 -17.81
N GLY A 74 -24.07 8.22 -17.95
CA GLY A 74 -24.64 9.34 -18.69
C GLY A 74 -24.97 9.00 -20.14
N TRP A 75 -24.00 8.47 -20.90
CA TRP A 75 -24.19 8.18 -22.34
C TRP A 75 -24.79 6.81 -22.65
N LEU A 76 -24.87 5.89 -21.67
CA LEU A 76 -25.35 4.54 -21.95
C LEU A 76 -26.80 4.54 -22.48
N HIS A 77 -27.02 3.81 -23.57
CA HIS A 77 -28.31 3.65 -24.21
C HIS A 77 -28.77 2.19 -24.14
N GLU A 78 -29.84 1.87 -24.85
CA GLU A 78 -30.32 0.51 -25.06
C GLU A 78 -29.17 -0.39 -25.55
N ARG A 79 -28.90 -1.49 -24.82
CA ARG A 79 -27.83 -2.43 -25.13
C ARG A 79 -28.43 -3.73 -25.66
N ALA A 80 -28.06 -4.11 -26.88
CA ALA A 80 -28.45 -5.42 -27.42
C ALA A 80 -27.89 -6.53 -26.51
N CYS A 81 -28.77 -7.35 -25.94
CA CYS A 81 -28.42 -8.32 -24.89
C CYS A 81 -28.53 -9.78 -25.34
N ALA A 82 -28.86 -10.01 -26.61
CA ALA A 82 -29.03 -11.34 -27.17
C ALA A 82 -28.44 -11.46 -28.58
N ARG A 83 -28.04 -12.68 -28.95
CA ARG A 83 -27.48 -13.06 -30.25
C ARG A 83 -28.06 -14.39 -30.72
N GLN A 84 -28.01 -14.66 -32.03
CA GLN A 84 -28.53 -15.91 -32.61
C GLN A 84 -27.48 -17.02 -32.76
N HIS A 85 -26.19 -16.69 -32.63
CA HIS A 85 -25.08 -17.61 -32.86
C HIS A 85 -24.08 -17.60 -31.71
N GLY A 86 -23.39 -18.72 -31.50
CA GLY A 86 -22.38 -18.90 -30.47
C GLY A 86 -22.87 -19.75 -29.29
N LEU A 87 -22.09 -19.75 -28.20
CA LEU A 87 -22.44 -20.43 -26.95
C LEU A 87 -23.11 -19.45 -25.98
N GLY A 88 -23.90 -19.96 -25.04
CA GLY A 88 -24.52 -19.19 -23.97
C GLY A 88 -25.88 -19.74 -23.56
N THR A 89 -26.55 -19.03 -22.64
CA THR A 89 -27.87 -19.41 -22.14
C THR A 89 -28.96 -18.91 -23.09
N LYS A 90 -29.93 -19.75 -23.45
CA LYS A 90 -31.08 -19.33 -24.28
C LYS A 90 -32.03 -18.43 -23.49
N LEU A 91 -32.62 -17.43 -24.13
CA LEU A 91 -33.69 -16.65 -23.51
C LEU A 91 -34.88 -17.57 -23.19
N PRO A 92 -35.45 -17.50 -21.97
CA PRO A 92 -36.47 -18.45 -21.54
C PRO A 92 -37.80 -18.30 -22.32
N TRP A 93 -38.14 -17.08 -22.75
CA TRP A 93 -39.33 -16.79 -23.56
C TRP A 93 -39.08 -16.81 -25.08
N ASN A 94 -37.82 -16.85 -25.52
CA ASN A 94 -37.50 -16.93 -26.95
C ASN A 94 -36.21 -17.71 -27.20
N LYS A 95 -36.35 -19.02 -27.36
CA LYS A 95 -35.24 -19.99 -27.44
C LYS A 95 -34.39 -19.89 -28.72
N GLU A 96 -34.79 -19.08 -29.69
CA GLU A 96 -33.96 -18.75 -30.88
C GLU A 96 -32.82 -17.80 -30.55
N TRP A 97 -32.94 -17.08 -29.42
CA TRP A 97 -31.97 -16.10 -28.97
C TRP A 97 -31.18 -16.63 -27.78
N ILE A 98 -29.89 -16.30 -27.77
CA ILE A 98 -28.91 -16.65 -26.75
C ILE A 98 -28.46 -15.35 -26.08
N VAL A 99 -28.42 -15.32 -24.75
CA VAL A 99 -27.94 -14.17 -23.98
C VAL A 99 -26.47 -13.88 -24.35
N GLU A 100 -26.16 -12.62 -24.56
CA GLU A 100 -24.81 -12.18 -24.89
C GLU A 100 -23.92 -12.15 -23.63
N SER A 101 -22.63 -12.42 -23.81
CA SER A 101 -21.62 -12.61 -22.76
C SER A 101 -21.44 -11.45 -21.76
N LEU A 102 -21.65 -10.21 -22.15
CA LEU A 102 -21.60 -9.06 -21.22
C LEU A 102 -22.94 -8.83 -20.51
N SER A 103 -23.99 -9.57 -20.88
CA SER A 103 -25.33 -9.46 -20.30
C SER A 103 -25.61 -10.56 -19.27
N ASP A 104 -25.03 -11.76 -19.41
CA ASP A 104 -25.16 -12.85 -18.43
C ASP A 104 -24.07 -12.84 -17.34
N SER A 105 -23.09 -11.95 -17.43
CA SER A 105 -21.95 -11.84 -16.51
C SER A 105 -22.06 -10.69 -15.49
N VAL A 106 -23.27 -10.28 -15.12
CA VAL A 106 -23.47 -9.03 -14.36
C VAL A 106 -23.87 -9.20 -12.89
N ILE A 107 -24.43 -10.35 -12.51
CA ILE A 107 -24.86 -10.66 -11.12
C ILE A 107 -24.43 -12.06 -10.65
N TYR A 108 -23.55 -12.72 -11.41
CA TYR A 108 -23.11 -14.10 -11.14
C TYR A 108 -22.34 -14.27 -9.83
N MET A 109 -21.95 -13.17 -9.17
CA MET A 109 -21.37 -13.19 -7.83
C MET A 109 -22.35 -13.82 -6.83
N ALA A 110 -23.66 -13.61 -7.00
CA ALA A 110 -24.70 -14.27 -6.21
C ALA A 110 -24.75 -15.78 -6.46
N TYR A 111 -24.37 -16.24 -7.67
CA TYR A 111 -24.29 -17.66 -7.99
C TYR A 111 -23.11 -18.35 -7.28
N TYR A 112 -22.03 -17.64 -6.94
CA TYR A 112 -20.90 -18.25 -6.22
C TYR A 112 -21.30 -18.90 -4.90
N ILE A 113 -22.29 -18.31 -4.22
CA ILE A 113 -22.85 -18.83 -2.96
C ILE A 113 -23.58 -20.16 -3.20
N ILE A 114 -24.29 -20.28 -4.32
CA ILE A 114 -25.07 -21.46 -4.70
C ILE A 114 -24.17 -22.55 -5.31
N ALA A 115 -23.06 -22.17 -5.93
CA ALA A 115 -22.20 -23.05 -6.72
C ALA A 115 -21.73 -24.29 -5.93
N LYS A 116 -21.45 -24.15 -4.62
CA LYS A 116 -21.04 -25.30 -3.78
C LYS A 116 -22.12 -26.38 -3.70
N PHE A 117 -23.39 -25.99 -3.59
CA PHE A 117 -24.52 -26.91 -3.51
C PHE A 117 -24.78 -27.58 -4.87
N VAL A 118 -24.63 -26.83 -5.96
CA VAL A 118 -24.74 -27.38 -7.33
C VAL A 118 -23.63 -28.39 -7.59
N ASN A 119 -22.38 -28.04 -7.30
CA ASN A 119 -21.22 -28.89 -7.56
C ASN A 119 -21.21 -30.15 -6.68
N ALA A 120 -21.76 -30.07 -5.47
CA ALA A 120 -21.96 -31.22 -4.59
C ALA A 120 -23.15 -32.10 -5.01
N GLY A 121 -23.96 -31.68 -5.99
CA GLY A 121 -25.15 -32.40 -6.43
C GLY A 121 -26.33 -32.33 -5.45
N VAL A 122 -26.29 -31.42 -4.47
CA VAL A 122 -27.35 -31.22 -3.47
C VAL A 122 -28.59 -30.62 -4.11
N ILE A 123 -28.39 -29.72 -5.08
CA ILE A 123 -29.44 -29.10 -5.88
C ILE A 123 -29.16 -29.29 -7.37
N SER A 124 -30.21 -29.46 -8.17
CA SER A 124 -30.10 -29.63 -9.62
C SER A 124 -30.79 -28.46 -10.34
N ALA A 125 -30.23 -28.05 -11.49
CA ALA A 125 -30.68 -26.87 -12.21
C ALA A 125 -32.15 -26.93 -12.64
N GLU A 126 -32.67 -28.13 -12.92
CA GLU A 126 -34.07 -28.34 -13.36
C GLU A 126 -35.08 -28.05 -12.25
N LYS A 127 -34.64 -28.07 -10.99
CA LYS A 127 -35.49 -27.87 -9.81
C LYS A 127 -35.41 -26.44 -9.26
N LEU A 128 -34.55 -25.58 -9.81
CA LEU A 128 -34.40 -24.19 -9.38
C LEU A 128 -35.45 -23.32 -10.07
N SER A 129 -36.56 -23.06 -9.37
CA SER A 129 -37.64 -22.22 -9.86
C SER A 129 -37.39 -20.72 -9.63
N LYS A 130 -38.26 -19.86 -10.18
CA LYS A 130 -38.20 -18.42 -9.89
C LYS A 130 -38.44 -18.14 -8.41
N GLU A 131 -39.37 -18.85 -7.79
CA GLU A 131 -39.73 -18.73 -6.37
C GLU A 131 -38.53 -19.08 -5.48
N PHE A 132 -37.74 -20.08 -5.87
CA PHE A 132 -36.47 -20.38 -5.19
C PHE A 132 -35.53 -19.17 -5.20
N PHE A 133 -35.28 -18.56 -6.36
CA PHE A 133 -34.40 -17.39 -6.44
C PHE A 133 -34.96 -16.15 -5.75
N ASP A 134 -36.27 -15.90 -5.86
CA ASP A 134 -36.96 -14.81 -5.18
C ASP A 134 -36.82 -14.94 -3.65
N TYR A 135 -36.99 -16.16 -3.10
CA TYR A 135 -36.82 -16.37 -1.66
C TYR A 135 -35.35 -16.28 -1.25
N VAL A 136 -34.45 -16.97 -1.93
CA VAL A 136 -33.02 -17.01 -1.57
C VAL A 136 -32.39 -15.63 -1.61
N PHE A 137 -32.59 -14.88 -2.71
CA PHE A 137 -31.90 -13.61 -2.92
C PHE A 137 -32.67 -12.38 -2.44
N LEU A 138 -34.00 -12.41 -2.48
CA LEU A 138 -34.84 -11.24 -2.18
C LEU A 138 -35.67 -11.42 -0.90
N GLY A 139 -35.78 -12.64 -0.38
CA GLY A 139 -36.61 -12.94 0.78
C GLY A 139 -38.11 -12.88 0.50
N ILE A 140 -38.49 -12.99 -0.77
CA ILE A 140 -39.88 -12.93 -1.20
C ILE A 140 -40.46 -14.35 -1.22
N GLY A 141 -41.61 -14.55 -0.57
CA GLY A 141 -42.26 -15.86 -0.47
C GLY A 141 -41.84 -16.65 0.77
N SER A 142 -41.71 -17.97 0.64
CA SER A 142 -41.35 -18.90 1.72
C SER A 142 -40.21 -19.84 1.29
N SER A 143 -39.59 -20.51 2.28
CA SER A 143 -38.59 -21.55 2.05
C SER A 143 -39.16 -22.87 1.53
N ASP A 144 -40.48 -23.00 1.47
CA ASP A 144 -41.18 -24.18 0.94
C ASP A 144 -41.34 -24.07 -0.58
N VAL A 145 -40.23 -24.28 -1.29
CA VAL A 145 -40.18 -24.22 -2.75
C VAL A 145 -40.07 -25.63 -3.33
N SER A 146 -40.82 -25.89 -4.39
CA SER A 146 -40.88 -27.22 -5.00
C SER A 146 -39.51 -27.66 -5.53
N GLY A 147 -39.09 -28.87 -5.18
CA GLY A 147 -37.89 -29.50 -5.75
C GLY A 147 -36.60 -29.32 -4.96
N VAL A 148 -36.59 -28.50 -3.89
CA VAL A 148 -35.42 -28.35 -3.00
C VAL A 148 -35.88 -28.48 -1.54
N PRO A 149 -35.19 -29.29 -0.70
CA PRO A 149 -35.51 -29.38 0.72
C PRO A 149 -35.46 -28.02 1.43
N LYS A 150 -36.42 -27.76 2.30
CA LYS A 150 -36.61 -26.46 2.98
C LYS A 150 -35.37 -26.02 3.76
N ASP A 151 -34.74 -26.94 4.47
CA ASP A 151 -33.51 -26.73 5.24
C ASP A 151 -32.36 -26.26 4.34
N ILE A 152 -32.21 -26.85 3.15
CA ILE A 152 -31.21 -26.44 2.16
C ILE A 152 -31.51 -25.04 1.61
N VAL A 153 -32.79 -24.72 1.36
CA VAL A 153 -33.19 -23.38 0.88
C VAL A 153 -32.87 -22.31 1.93
N GLU A 154 -33.14 -22.61 3.21
CA GLU A 154 -32.82 -21.72 4.34
C GLU A 154 -31.31 -21.56 4.54
N GLU A 155 -30.54 -22.65 4.41
CA GLU A 155 -29.07 -22.61 4.46
C GLU A 155 -28.50 -21.72 3.35
N ILE A 156 -28.93 -21.91 2.10
CA ILE A 156 -28.46 -21.10 0.96
C ILE A 156 -28.80 -19.62 1.18
N ARG A 157 -30.00 -19.33 1.69
CA ARG A 157 -30.39 -17.96 2.00
C ARG A 157 -29.52 -17.37 3.12
N ALA A 158 -29.21 -18.14 4.16
CA ALA A 158 -28.36 -17.69 5.26
C ALA A 158 -26.94 -17.37 4.75
N GLU A 159 -26.39 -18.22 3.88
CA GLU A 159 -25.10 -17.99 3.20
C GLU A 159 -25.12 -16.74 2.34
N PHE A 160 -26.18 -16.53 1.54
CA PHE A 160 -26.32 -15.29 0.76
C PHE A 160 -26.40 -14.06 1.66
N SER A 161 -27.19 -14.13 2.73
CA SER A 161 -27.33 -13.01 3.67
C SER A 161 -26.05 -12.72 4.46
N TYR A 162 -25.15 -13.71 4.58
CA TYR A 162 -23.85 -13.56 5.23
C TYR A 162 -22.79 -12.96 4.29
N PHE A 163 -22.70 -13.47 3.05
CA PHE A 163 -21.64 -13.10 2.11
C PHE A 163 -21.97 -11.91 1.20
N TYR A 164 -23.25 -11.55 1.02
CA TYR A 164 -23.63 -10.34 0.27
C TYR A 164 -23.84 -9.16 1.23
N PRO A 165 -23.55 -7.92 0.80
CA PRO A 165 -23.20 -7.46 -0.55
C PRO A 165 -21.80 -7.86 -1.04
N VAL A 166 -21.53 -7.67 -2.34
CA VAL A 166 -20.16 -7.80 -2.87
C VAL A 166 -19.29 -6.70 -2.27
N ASP A 167 -18.39 -7.08 -1.36
CA ASP A 167 -17.48 -6.14 -0.68
C ASP A 167 -16.56 -5.41 -1.67
N SER A 168 -15.90 -6.15 -2.56
CA SER A 168 -15.01 -5.57 -3.56
C SER A 168 -14.96 -6.35 -4.87
N ARG A 169 -15.01 -5.62 -5.99
CA ARG A 169 -14.93 -6.15 -7.35
C ARG A 169 -13.73 -5.58 -8.09
N HIS A 170 -12.76 -6.44 -8.40
CA HIS A 170 -11.53 -6.06 -9.08
C HIS A 170 -11.59 -6.35 -10.59
N SER A 171 -11.09 -5.45 -11.42
CA SER A 171 -11.01 -5.63 -12.88
C SER A 171 -10.11 -4.60 -13.57
N GLY A 172 -9.70 -4.91 -14.80
CA GLY A 172 -9.04 -3.95 -15.69
C GLY A 172 -9.94 -2.77 -16.08
N ARG A 173 -9.31 -1.63 -16.38
CA ARG A 173 -9.96 -0.38 -16.84
C ARG A 173 -10.81 -0.56 -18.10
N ASP A 174 -10.47 -1.51 -18.96
CA ASP A 174 -11.19 -1.84 -20.19
C ASP A 174 -12.65 -2.31 -19.94
N LEU A 175 -12.95 -2.79 -18.73
CA LEU A 175 -14.31 -3.21 -18.35
C LEU A 175 -15.16 -2.09 -17.73
N VAL A 176 -14.57 -0.92 -17.43
CA VAL A 176 -15.30 0.26 -16.94
C VAL A 176 -16.45 0.64 -17.88
N PRO A 177 -16.26 0.87 -19.20
CA PRO A 177 -17.34 1.32 -20.08
C PRO A 177 -18.38 0.25 -20.42
N ASN A 178 -18.27 -0.97 -19.88
CA ASN A 178 -19.16 -2.08 -20.17
C ASN A 178 -19.50 -2.88 -18.90
N HIS A 179 -18.85 -4.01 -18.66
CA HIS A 179 -19.17 -4.98 -17.62
C HIS A 179 -19.27 -4.36 -16.22
N LEU A 180 -18.34 -3.49 -15.80
CA LEU A 180 -18.40 -2.90 -14.45
C LEU A 180 -19.58 -1.95 -14.29
N THR A 181 -19.92 -1.17 -15.32
CA THR A 181 -21.15 -0.36 -15.29
C THR A 181 -22.41 -1.23 -15.36
N PHE A 182 -22.41 -2.29 -16.18
CA PHE A 182 -23.53 -3.24 -16.27
C PHE A 182 -23.72 -4.00 -14.95
N PHE A 183 -22.64 -4.31 -14.26
CA PHE A 183 -22.63 -4.91 -12.92
C PHE A 183 -23.43 -4.04 -11.95
N VAL A 184 -23.11 -2.73 -11.87
CA VAL A 184 -23.86 -1.80 -11.01
C VAL A 184 -25.32 -1.69 -11.44
N LEU A 185 -25.59 -1.46 -12.73
CA LEU A 185 -26.94 -1.33 -13.26
C LEU A 185 -27.81 -2.56 -12.92
N ASN A 186 -27.33 -3.77 -13.19
CA ASN A 186 -28.12 -4.95 -12.91
C ASN A 186 -28.26 -5.24 -11.40
N HIS A 187 -27.25 -4.91 -10.58
CA HIS A 187 -27.39 -5.05 -9.13
C HIS A 187 -28.51 -4.17 -8.57
N VAL A 188 -28.57 -2.89 -8.98
CA VAL A 188 -29.62 -1.97 -8.50
C VAL A 188 -31.01 -2.27 -9.05
N ALA A 189 -31.08 -3.03 -10.15
CA ALA A 189 -32.35 -3.47 -10.72
C ALA A 189 -32.95 -4.66 -9.98
N ILE A 190 -32.11 -5.56 -9.46
CA ILE A 190 -32.54 -6.84 -8.89
C ILE A 190 -32.54 -6.80 -7.37
N PHE A 191 -31.46 -6.32 -6.74
CA PHE A 191 -31.26 -6.46 -5.31
C PHE A 191 -31.69 -5.21 -4.52
N PRO A 192 -32.13 -5.39 -3.26
CA PRO A 192 -32.38 -4.27 -2.36
C PRO A 192 -31.08 -3.52 -2.04
N GLU A 193 -31.21 -2.29 -1.55
CA GLU A 193 -30.09 -1.35 -1.37
C GLU A 193 -28.99 -1.87 -0.44
N ASN A 194 -29.35 -2.62 0.61
CA ASN A 194 -28.39 -3.25 1.51
C ASN A 194 -27.52 -4.33 0.84
N ASN A 195 -27.93 -4.83 -0.33
CA ASN A 195 -27.21 -5.82 -1.12
C ASN A 195 -26.53 -5.21 -2.35
N TRP A 196 -26.47 -3.88 -2.46
CA TRP A 196 -25.75 -3.21 -3.52
C TRP A 196 -24.22 -3.33 -3.33
N PRO A 197 -23.43 -3.39 -4.42
CA PRO A 197 -21.97 -3.49 -4.35
C PRO A 197 -21.32 -2.37 -3.53
N GLN A 198 -20.29 -2.69 -2.76
CA GLN A 198 -19.63 -1.76 -1.84
C GLN A 198 -18.35 -1.14 -2.41
N GLN A 199 -17.58 -1.88 -3.21
CA GLN A 199 -16.35 -1.37 -3.82
C GLN A 199 -16.09 -1.90 -5.24
N ILE A 200 -15.55 -1.04 -6.10
CA ILE A 200 -14.92 -1.44 -7.37
C ILE A 200 -13.46 -0.98 -7.37
N VAL A 201 -12.56 -1.90 -7.71
CA VAL A 201 -11.12 -1.65 -7.84
C VAL A 201 -10.72 -1.83 -9.30
N VAL A 202 -10.17 -0.78 -9.89
CA VAL A 202 -9.80 -0.75 -11.31
C VAL A 202 -8.28 -0.77 -11.45
N ASN A 203 -7.76 -1.77 -12.16
CA ASN A 203 -6.34 -1.90 -12.45
C ASN A 203 -5.97 -1.60 -13.92
N GLY A 204 -4.70 -1.27 -14.16
CA GLY A 204 -4.10 -1.14 -15.47
C GLY A 204 -3.91 -2.49 -16.16
N SER A 205 -3.38 -2.45 -17.39
CA SER A 205 -3.02 -3.65 -18.15
C SER A 205 -1.68 -4.23 -17.68
N VAL A 206 -1.33 -5.41 -18.20
CA VAL A 206 0.00 -5.99 -18.00
C VAL A 206 0.80 -5.88 -19.31
N LEU A 207 2.03 -5.38 -19.21
CA LEU A 207 3.02 -5.29 -20.28
C LEU A 207 4.05 -6.42 -20.15
N MET A 208 4.80 -6.65 -21.22
CA MET A 208 5.94 -7.56 -21.28
C MET A 208 7.16 -6.75 -21.73
N ASP A 209 8.14 -6.60 -20.83
CA ASP A 209 9.35 -5.78 -21.03
C ASP A 209 9.00 -4.38 -21.62
N GLY A 210 8.02 -3.71 -21.01
CA GLY A 210 7.53 -2.39 -21.39
C GLY A 210 6.68 -2.33 -22.67
N LYS A 211 6.39 -3.47 -23.29
CA LYS A 211 5.60 -3.55 -24.54
C LYS A 211 4.24 -4.20 -24.29
N LYS A 212 3.21 -3.76 -25.04
CA LYS A 212 1.90 -4.42 -25.01
C LYS A 212 2.03 -5.89 -25.38
N MET A 213 1.43 -6.77 -24.59
CA MET A 213 1.40 -8.20 -24.87
C MET A 213 0.50 -8.49 -26.08
N SER A 214 1.00 -9.21 -27.09
CA SER A 214 0.17 -9.69 -28.21
C SER A 214 0.67 -11.03 -28.76
N LYS A 215 -0.26 -11.90 -29.15
CA LYS A 215 0.09 -13.20 -29.75
C LYS A 215 0.87 -13.02 -31.06
N SER A 216 0.54 -11.99 -31.83
CA SER A 216 1.18 -11.69 -33.12
C SER A 216 2.64 -11.25 -32.98
N MET A 217 2.99 -10.53 -31.89
CA MET A 217 4.38 -10.15 -31.62
C MET A 217 5.19 -11.25 -30.93
N GLY A 218 4.56 -12.38 -30.58
CA GLY A 218 5.22 -13.48 -29.86
C GLY A 218 5.67 -13.14 -28.43
N ASN A 219 5.30 -11.97 -27.90
CA ASN A 219 5.74 -11.45 -26.61
C ASN A 219 4.71 -11.75 -25.50
N ILE A 220 4.25 -12.99 -25.42
CA ILE A 220 3.33 -13.46 -24.38
C ILE A 220 3.92 -14.67 -23.69
N ILE A 221 3.85 -14.68 -22.36
CA ILE A 221 4.12 -15.87 -21.57
C ILE A 221 2.80 -16.38 -20.96
N PRO A 222 2.39 -17.63 -21.22
CA PRO A 222 1.28 -18.23 -20.52
C PRO A 222 1.55 -18.30 -19.01
N LEU A 223 0.57 -17.96 -18.17
CA LEU A 223 0.74 -17.92 -16.71
C LEU A 223 1.33 -19.22 -16.13
N ARG A 224 0.83 -20.38 -16.58
CA ARG A 224 1.34 -21.69 -16.12
C ARG A 224 2.81 -21.91 -16.48
N GLU A 225 3.24 -21.40 -17.63
CA GLU A 225 4.64 -21.48 -18.05
C GLU A 225 5.50 -20.52 -17.23
N ALA A 226 5.03 -19.29 -17.02
CA ALA A 226 5.70 -18.32 -16.17
C ALA A 226 5.93 -18.88 -14.76
N VAL A 227 4.88 -19.42 -14.13
CA VAL A 227 4.95 -20.02 -12.79
C VAL A 227 5.93 -21.18 -12.73
N ARG A 228 5.94 -22.08 -13.71
CA ARG A 228 6.92 -23.19 -13.77
C ARG A 228 8.36 -22.68 -13.90
N LYS A 229 8.57 -21.61 -14.67
CA LYS A 229 9.90 -21.09 -14.97
C LYS A 229 10.48 -20.24 -13.83
N TYR A 230 9.65 -19.45 -13.17
CA TYR A 230 10.10 -18.42 -12.24
C TYR A 230 9.57 -18.58 -10.80
N GLY A 231 8.60 -19.47 -10.56
CA GLY A 231 7.92 -19.62 -9.28
C GLY A 231 6.72 -18.67 -9.16
N ALA A 232 5.73 -19.07 -8.35
CA ALA A 232 4.52 -18.27 -8.15
C ALA A 232 4.81 -16.96 -7.39
N ASP A 233 5.53 -17.04 -6.27
CA ASP A 233 5.77 -15.90 -5.38
C ASP A 233 6.62 -14.79 -6.03
N PRO A 234 7.73 -15.09 -6.73
CA PRO A 234 8.47 -14.04 -7.44
C PRO A 234 7.61 -13.31 -8.47
N ILE A 235 6.77 -14.03 -9.24
CA ILE A 235 5.87 -13.40 -10.21
C ILE A 235 4.83 -12.51 -9.53
N ARG A 236 4.20 -13.00 -8.45
CA ARG A 236 3.20 -12.23 -7.68
C ARG A 236 3.80 -10.90 -7.22
N LEU A 237 4.97 -10.94 -6.60
CA LEU A 237 5.65 -9.75 -6.09
C LEU A 237 6.11 -8.82 -7.21
N THR A 238 6.68 -9.35 -8.29
CA THR A 238 7.13 -8.51 -9.41
C THR A 238 5.98 -7.75 -10.05
N ILE A 239 4.82 -8.39 -10.28
CA ILE A 239 3.65 -7.69 -10.81
C ILE A 239 3.17 -6.62 -9.82
N LEU A 240 3.00 -6.97 -8.55
CA LEU A 240 2.46 -6.06 -7.55
C LEU A 240 3.39 -4.89 -7.23
N ILE A 241 4.70 -5.04 -7.34
CA ILE A 241 5.66 -3.95 -7.08
C ILE A 241 5.87 -3.04 -8.29
N SER A 242 5.50 -3.49 -9.49
CA SER A 242 5.76 -2.74 -10.74
C SER A 242 4.89 -1.49 -10.89
N ALA A 243 3.66 -1.51 -10.34
CA ALA A 243 2.65 -0.50 -10.60
C ALA A 243 1.66 -0.36 -9.44
N GLU A 244 1.16 0.85 -9.22
CA GLU A 244 -0.06 1.08 -8.47
C GLU A 244 -1.29 0.80 -9.34
N LEU A 245 -2.47 0.62 -8.74
CA LEU A 245 -3.69 0.11 -9.39
C LEU A 245 -3.86 0.49 -10.87
N LEU A 246 -4.06 1.76 -11.24
CA LEU A 246 -4.34 2.15 -12.63
C LEU A 246 -3.14 2.20 -13.58
N GLN A 247 -1.92 2.07 -13.06
CA GLN A 247 -0.74 2.03 -13.90
C GLN A 247 -0.62 0.65 -14.54
N ASP A 248 -0.08 0.60 -15.77
CA ASP A 248 0.20 -0.67 -16.40
C ASP A 248 1.36 -1.35 -15.66
N ALA A 249 1.12 -2.58 -15.20
CA ALA A 249 2.13 -3.41 -14.56
C ALA A 249 3.08 -4.00 -15.60
N ASP A 250 4.37 -4.12 -15.28
CA ASP A 250 5.35 -4.66 -16.22
C ASP A 250 5.85 -6.04 -15.78
N PHE A 251 5.66 -7.04 -16.65
CA PHE A 251 6.29 -8.33 -16.50
C PHE A 251 7.73 -8.25 -17.05
N ASN A 252 8.69 -8.11 -16.14
CA ASN A 252 10.11 -7.95 -16.45
C ASN A 252 10.93 -9.07 -15.80
N VAL A 253 11.69 -9.81 -16.59
CA VAL A 253 12.46 -10.99 -16.13
C VAL A 253 13.61 -10.61 -15.19
N GLU A 254 14.23 -9.44 -15.36
CA GLU A 254 15.29 -8.95 -14.47
C GLU A 254 14.73 -8.60 -13.09
N ALA A 255 13.56 -7.94 -13.05
CA ALA A 255 12.85 -7.65 -11.80
C ALA A 255 12.46 -8.94 -11.05
N ILE A 256 12.01 -9.97 -11.78
CA ILE A 256 11.72 -11.30 -11.21
C ILE A 256 12.96 -11.92 -10.55
N LYS A 257 14.12 -11.84 -11.21
CA LYS A 257 15.38 -12.33 -10.63
C LYS A 257 15.75 -11.56 -9.36
N GLY A 258 15.59 -10.24 -9.36
CA GLY A 258 15.83 -9.38 -8.20
C GLY A 258 14.97 -9.76 -7.00
N ILE A 259 13.66 -9.92 -7.21
CA ILE A 259 12.71 -10.38 -6.19
C ILE A 259 13.08 -11.78 -5.69
N LYS A 260 13.40 -12.72 -6.59
CA LYS A 260 13.81 -14.07 -6.20
C LYS A 260 15.05 -14.05 -5.29
N ASN A 261 16.05 -13.24 -5.61
CA ASN A 261 17.25 -13.09 -4.78
C ASN A 261 16.92 -12.46 -3.42
N LYS A 262 16.04 -11.45 -3.39
CA LYS A 262 15.59 -10.82 -2.14
C LYS A 262 14.89 -11.82 -1.22
N LEU A 263 13.97 -12.62 -1.77
CA LEU A 263 13.27 -13.67 -1.03
C LEU A 263 14.24 -14.76 -0.54
N ALA A 264 15.20 -15.17 -1.35
CA ALA A 264 16.22 -16.14 -0.95
C ALA A 264 17.11 -15.62 0.19
N SER A 265 17.48 -14.34 0.17
CA SER A 265 18.21 -13.70 1.28
C SER A 265 17.40 -13.71 2.57
N MET A 266 16.12 -13.33 2.51
CA MET A 266 15.26 -13.35 3.69
C MET A 266 15.06 -14.78 4.22
N TYR A 267 14.96 -15.78 3.35
CA TYR A 267 14.85 -17.19 3.74
C TYR A 267 16.10 -17.67 4.48
N GLU A 268 17.27 -17.28 3.99
CA GLU A 268 18.54 -17.59 4.63
C GLU A 268 18.67 -16.92 6.01
N ASP A 269 18.22 -15.66 6.14
CA ASP A 269 18.17 -14.95 7.42
C ASP A 269 17.26 -15.66 8.43
N CYS A 270 16.08 -16.12 7.99
CA CYS A 270 15.16 -16.94 8.79
C CYS A 270 15.80 -18.26 9.23
N THR A 271 16.54 -18.93 8.33
CA THR A 271 17.19 -20.21 8.61
C THR A 271 18.32 -20.08 9.64
N LYS A 272 19.05 -18.96 9.63
CA LYS A 272 20.16 -18.69 10.57
C LYS A 272 19.69 -18.22 11.94
N THR A 273 18.50 -17.66 12.03
CA THR A 273 17.98 -17.02 13.24
C THR A 273 17.30 -18.04 14.13
N LYS A 274 17.71 -18.10 15.40
CA LYS A 274 17.13 -19.01 16.39
C LYS A 274 16.08 -18.29 17.24
N ALA A 275 15.02 -19.01 17.58
CA ALA A 275 14.08 -18.59 18.61
C ALA A 275 14.79 -18.58 19.97
N GLU A 276 15.02 -17.39 20.52
CA GLU A 276 15.67 -17.17 21.82
C GLU A 276 14.88 -16.16 22.64
N LYS A 277 15.09 -16.15 23.96
CA LYS A 277 14.43 -15.19 24.85
C LYS A 277 14.88 -13.76 24.52
N PHE A 278 13.97 -12.82 24.72
CA PHE A 278 14.31 -11.40 24.67
C PHE A 278 15.33 -11.07 25.77
N PRO A 279 16.45 -10.41 25.45
CA PRO A 279 17.34 -9.87 26.46
C PRO A 279 16.68 -8.68 27.17
N GLU A 280 17.34 -8.16 28.20
CA GLU A 280 17.09 -6.79 28.62
C GLU A 280 17.38 -5.84 27.44
N LEU A 281 16.44 -4.93 27.15
CA LEU A 281 16.51 -4.10 25.95
C LEU A 281 17.52 -2.97 26.12
N GLU A 282 18.56 -3.01 25.31
CA GLU A 282 19.50 -1.91 25.12
C GLU A 282 18.87 -0.78 24.30
N PRO A 283 19.46 0.43 24.26
CA PRO A 283 18.93 1.57 23.50
C PRO A 283 18.63 1.25 22.03
N GLU A 284 19.54 0.55 21.33
CA GLU A 284 19.34 0.16 19.92
C GLU A 284 18.21 -0.87 19.73
N ASP A 285 17.90 -1.67 20.75
CA ASP A 285 16.82 -2.65 20.72
C ASP A 285 15.45 -1.97 20.84
N LYS A 286 15.34 -0.99 21.75
CA LYS A 286 14.14 -0.15 21.90
C LYS A 286 13.88 0.64 20.62
N TRP A 287 14.94 1.16 20.03
CA TRP A 287 14.89 1.89 18.78
C TRP A 287 14.37 1.02 17.62
N ILE A 288 15.02 -0.12 17.33
CA ILE A 288 14.62 -0.96 16.19
C ILE A 288 13.22 -1.55 16.38
N HIS A 289 12.81 -1.78 17.63
CA HIS A 289 11.44 -2.18 17.95
C HIS A 289 10.42 -1.06 17.61
N GLY A 290 10.73 0.19 17.91
CA GLY A 290 9.92 1.34 17.47
C GLY A 290 9.84 1.47 15.95
N ILE A 291 10.95 1.26 15.25
CA ILE A 291 10.97 1.27 13.77
C ILE A 291 10.15 0.11 13.20
N LEU A 292 10.23 -1.09 13.79
CA LEU A 292 9.41 -2.24 13.38
C LEU A 292 7.91 -1.97 13.55
N GLN A 293 7.53 -1.29 14.62
CA GLN A 293 6.13 -0.89 14.84
C GLN A 293 5.64 0.09 13.76
N ASN A 294 6.45 1.10 13.42
CA ASN A 294 6.14 2.01 12.31
C ASN A 294 6.03 1.28 10.98
N LEU A 295 6.89 0.27 10.73
CA LEU A 295 6.79 -0.57 9.54
C LEU A 295 5.43 -1.28 9.48
N VAL A 296 4.98 -1.90 10.58
CA VAL A 296 3.69 -2.60 10.64
C VAL A 296 2.52 -1.63 10.40
N LEU A 297 2.55 -0.44 11.00
CA LEU A 297 1.52 0.59 10.81
C LEU A 297 1.46 1.07 9.36
N ASN A 298 2.61 1.39 8.75
CA ASN A 298 2.69 1.90 7.38
C ASN A 298 2.29 0.84 6.35
N ALA A 299 2.73 -0.41 6.54
CA ALA A 299 2.33 -1.53 5.69
C ALA A 299 0.82 -1.83 5.83
N GLY A 300 0.30 -1.84 7.06
CA GLY A 300 -1.13 -2.05 7.34
C GLY A 300 -2.01 -0.97 6.68
N LYS A 301 -1.67 0.31 6.88
CA LYS A 301 -2.38 1.43 6.23
C LYS A 301 -2.36 1.32 4.70
N SER A 302 -1.21 0.95 4.13
CA SER A 302 -1.09 0.78 2.68
C SER A 302 -1.93 -0.39 2.17
N MET A 303 -2.05 -1.48 2.95
CA MET A 303 -2.94 -2.61 2.64
C MET A 303 -4.42 -2.22 2.69
N ASP A 304 -4.85 -1.49 3.73
CA ASP A 304 -6.23 -1.02 3.89
C ASP A 304 -6.68 -0.13 2.72
N GLU A 305 -5.75 0.64 2.14
CA GLU A 305 -5.99 1.53 1.01
C GLU A 305 -5.68 0.87 -0.35
N ILE A 306 -5.35 -0.43 -0.38
CA ILE A 306 -4.97 -1.20 -1.59
C ILE A 306 -3.77 -0.57 -2.34
N ARG A 307 -2.87 0.10 -1.62
CA ARG A 307 -1.57 0.58 -2.08
C ARG A 307 -0.53 -0.53 -1.96
N LEU A 308 -0.74 -1.61 -2.73
CA LEU A 308 -0.01 -2.88 -2.60
C LEU A 308 1.48 -2.75 -2.93
N ARG A 309 1.85 -1.90 -3.88
CA ARG A 309 3.26 -1.62 -4.21
C ARG A 309 3.96 -0.92 -3.05
N GLU A 310 3.35 0.11 -2.49
CA GLU A 310 3.87 0.82 -1.31
C GLU A 310 4.04 -0.11 -0.10
N ALA A 311 3.02 -0.94 0.20
CA ALA A 311 3.11 -1.95 1.26
C ALA A 311 4.29 -2.92 1.05
N LEU A 312 4.47 -3.45 -0.15
CA LEU A 312 5.60 -4.31 -0.49
C LEU A 312 6.95 -3.59 -0.37
N HIS A 313 7.03 -2.32 -0.76
CA HIS A 313 8.25 -1.53 -0.61
C HIS A 313 8.66 -1.37 0.85
N HIS A 314 7.70 -1.06 1.73
CA HIS A 314 7.92 -1.01 3.17
C HIS A 314 8.46 -2.35 3.70
N ILE A 315 7.79 -3.46 3.37
CA ILE A 315 8.11 -4.80 3.90
C ILE A 315 9.47 -5.30 3.41
N LEU A 316 9.77 -5.11 2.12
CA LEU A 316 10.95 -5.68 1.48
C LEU A 316 12.18 -4.78 1.59
N PHE A 317 12.04 -3.45 1.44
CA PHE A 317 13.19 -2.57 1.19
C PHE A 317 13.41 -1.51 2.26
N ASP A 318 12.38 -0.78 2.67
CA ASP A 318 12.57 0.40 3.53
C ASP A 318 13.16 0.06 4.91
N PHE A 319 12.88 -1.14 5.42
CA PHE A 319 13.39 -1.60 6.70
C PHE A 319 14.85 -2.10 6.64
N ASP A 320 15.39 -2.38 5.44
CA ASP A 320 16.72 -3.00 5.33
C ASP A 320 17.83 -2.07 5.84
N SER A 321 17.78 -0.76 5.53
CA SER A 321 18.77 0.20 6.03
C SER A 321 18.76 0.29 7.55
N GLU A 322 17.58 0.20 8.14
CA GLU A 322 17.36 0.26 9.58
C GLU A 322 17.90 -1.00 10.26
N LEU A 323 17.65 -2.17 9.68
CA LEU A 323 18.20 -3.43 10.13
C LEU A 323 19.73 -3.48 10.00
N GLN A 324 20.30 -2.99 8.89
CA GLN A 324 21.76 -2.94 8.72
C GLN A 324 22.40 -2.01 9.75
N TRP A 325 21.77 -0.87 10.04
CA TRP A 325 22.22 0.01 11.10
C TRP A 325 22.16 -0.67 12.48
N TYR A 326 21.06 -1.36 12.80
CA TYR A 326 20.96 -2.15 14.04
C TYR A 326 22.05 -3.22 14.16
N LEU A 327 22.31 -3.98 13.10
CA LEU A 327 23.38 -4.99 13.08
C LEU A 327 24.77 -4.36 13.25
N LYS A 328 24.98 -3.16 12.70
CA LYS A 328 26.22 -2.39 12.90
C LYS A 328 26.39 -1.96 14.37
N ARG A 329 25.33 -1.45 14.99
CA ARG A 329 25.30 -1.05 16.42
C ARG A 329 25.63 -2.21 17.35
N THR A 330 24.97 -3.33 17.14
CA THR A 330 25.17 -4.54 17.96
C THR A 330 26.57 -5.11 17.79
N LYS A 331 27.10 -5.09 16.55
CA LYS A 331 28.49 -5.49 16.26
C LYS A 331 29.52 -4.57 16.92
N SER A 332 29.32 -3.24 16.91
CA SER A 332 30.26 -2.31 17.54
C SER A 332 30.35 -2.51 19.06
N LYS A 333 29.24 -2.92 19.68
CA LYS A 333 29.16 -3.33 21.10
C LYS A 333 29.55 -4.79 21.36
N GLN A 334 29.92 -5.56 20.34
CA GLN A 334 30.25 -6.99 20.42
C GLN A 334 29.14 -7.85 21.06
N ARG A 335 27.88 -7.47 20.84
CA ARG A 335 26.72 -8.17 21.39
C ARG A 335 26.45 -9.46 20.64
N THR A 336 26.15 -10.52 21.40
CA THR A 336 25.78 -11.85 20.86
C THR A 336 24.33 -12.24 21.17
N ASN A 337 23.67 -11.52 22.08
CA ASN A 337 22.34 -11.83 22.60
C ASN A 337 21.19 -11.17 21.80
N ILE A 338 21.29 -11.12 20.47
CA ILE A 338 20.33 -10.39 19.60
C ILE A 338 19.36 -11.31 18.84
N SER A 339 19.54 -12.63 18.91
CA SER A 339 18.77 -13.59 18.10
C SER A 339 17.27 -13.48 18.34
N GLY A 340 16.82 -13.30 19.59
CA GLY A 340 15.39 -13.13 19.90
C GLY A 340 14.77 -11.87 19.27
N ILE A 341 15.55 -10.80 19.13
CA ILE A 341 15.09 -9.55 18.51
C ILE A 341 14.99 -9.72 16.99
N LEU A 342 16.03 -10.29 16.37
CA LEU A 342 16.03 -10.62 14.94
C LEU A 342 14.90 -11.59 14.60
N HIS A 343 14.66 -12.59 15.44
CA HIS A 343 13.58 -13.56 15.28
C HIS A 343 12.21 -12.87 15.21
N LYS A 344 11.92 -11.92 16.10
CA LYS A 344 10.67 -11.14 16.07
C LYS A 344 10.58 -10.23 14.84
N ILE A 345 11.66 -9.56 14.47
CA ILE A 345 11.71 -8.72 13.26
C ILE A 345 11.36 -9.56 12.03
N LEU A 346 12.01 -10.72 11.86
CA LEU A 346 11.77 -11.61 10.73
C LEU A 346 10.35 -12.19 10.77
N SER A 347 9.88 -12.61 11.94
CA SER A 347 8.51 -13.12 12.11
C SER A 347 7.46 -12.09 11.67
N TYR A 348 7.62 -10.83 12.05
CA TYR A 348 6.70 -9.76 11.66
C TYR A 348 6.76 -9.48 10.16
N ARG A 349 7.97 -9.44 9.57
CA ARG A 349 8.14 -9.28 8.12
C ARG A 349 7.50 -10.44 7.34
N VAL A 350 7.66 -11.68 7.81
CA VAL A 350 7.07 -12.88 7.20
C VAL A 350 5.55 -12.84 7.25
N LEU A 351 4.97 -12.47 8.40
CA LEU A 351 3.51 -12.28 8.53
C LEU A 351 2.97 -11.25 7.52
N MET A 352 3.60 -10.08 7.43
CA MET A 352 3.20 -9.04 6.47
C MET A 352 3.43 -9.44 5.02
N LEU A 353 4.43 -10.28 4.73
CA LEU A 353 4.74 -10.77 3.39
C LEU A 353 3.76 -11.86 2.93
N SER A 354 3.13 -12.59 3.85
CA SER A 354 2.30 -13.76 3.55
C SER A 354 1.17 -13.54 2.52
N PRO A 355 0.45 -12.40 2.45
CA PRO A 355 -0.57 -12.19 1.42
C PRO A 355 0.03 -12.10 0.00
N PHE A 356 1.30 -11.72 -0.09
CA PHE A 356 2.01 -11.48 -1.34
C PHE A 356 2.78 -12.71 -1.83
N ALA A 357 3.56 -13.33 -0.94
CA ALA A 357 4.39 -14.50 -1.21
C ALA A 357 4.06 -15.66 -0.24
N PRO A 358 2.85 -16.24 -0.35
CA PRO A 358 2.36 -17.18 0.67
C PRO A 358 3.23 -18.43 0.80
N HIS A 359 3.76 -18.99 -0.29
CA HIS A 359 4.48 -20.26 -0.22
C HIS A 359 5.80 -20.12 0.53
N ILE A 360 6.61 -19.11 0.17
CA ILE A 360 7.90 -18.89 0.84
C ILE A 360 7.72 -18.30 2.24
N ALA A 361 6.62 -17.58 2.49
CA ALA A 361 6.30 -17.13 3.83
C ALA A 361 6.02 -18.30 4.78
N GLU A 362 5.30 -19.34 4.34
CA GLU A 362 5.11 -20.58 5.13
C GLU A 362 6.46 -21.25 5.44
N GLU A 363 7.33 -21.38 4.45
CA GLU A 363 8.65 -21.98 4.63
C GLU A 363 9.53 -21.17 5.61
N MET A 364 9.53 -19.82 5.48
CA MET A 364 10.24 -18.94 6.41
C MET A 364 9.67 -19.03 7.83
N TRP A 365 8.35 -19.14 7.96
CA TRP A 365 7.64 -19.27 9.23
C TRP A 365 8.04 -20.56 9.96
N GLU A 366 8.10 -21.68 9.24
CA GLU A 366 8.60 -22.96 9.76
C GLU A 366 10.08 -22.86 10.15
N LYS A 367 10.94 -22.23 9.33
CA LYS A 367 12.36 -22.06 9.64
C LYS A 367 12.61 -21.23 10.90
N LEU A 368 11.73 -20.27 11.19
CA LEU A 368 11.74 -19.52 12.45
C LEU A 368 11.24 -20.34 13.64
N GLY A 369 10.80 -21.59 13.43
CA GLY A 369 10.37 -22.51 14.49
C GLY A 369 8.93 -22.28 14.96
N HIS A 370 8.12 -21.56 14.18
CA HIS A 370 6.70 -21.41 14.48
C HIS A 370 5.91 -22.66 14.06
N SER A 371 4.78 -22.89 14.72
CA SER A 371 3.84 -23.96 14.40
C SER A 371 2.59 -23.44 13.70
N GLY A 372 1.96 -24.27 12.88
CA GLY A 372 0.76 -23.89 12.13
C GLY A 372 1.09 -23.06 10.89
N LEU A 373 0.04 -22.62 10.19
CA LEU A 373 0.18 -21.87 8.94
C LEU A 373 0.29 -20.37 9.20
N VAL A 374 1.22 -19.70 8.52
CA VAL A 374 1.31 -18.22 8.56
C VAL A 374 0.03 -17.60 8.02
N SER A 375 -0.62 -18.24 7.03
CA SER A 375 -1.88 -17.77 6.46
C SER A 375 -3.05 -17.76 7.45
N GLN A 376 -2.94 -18.47 8.58
CA GLN A 376 -3.94 -18.53 9.65
C GLN A 376 -3.55 -17.67 10.86
N SER A 377 -2.40 -17.01 10.81
CA SER A 377 -1.89 -16.18 11.90
C SER A 377 -2.44 -14.75 11.80
N SER A 378 -2.59 -14.10 12.95
CA SER A 378 -3.03 -12.70 13.01
C SER A 378 -1.99 -11.76 12.40
N TRP A 379 -2.45 -10.66 11.81
CA TRP A 379 -1.58 -9.54 11.44
C TRP A 379 -0.75 -9.07 12.65
N PRO A 380 0.52 -8.65 12.47
CA PRO A 380 1.36 -8.27 13.61
C PRO A 380 0.73 -7.17 14.45
N SER A 381 0.73 -7.34 15.77
CA SER A 381 0.24 -6.33 16.69
C SER A 381 1.28 -5.25 16.95
N VAL A 382 0.78 -4.02 17.04
CA VAL A 382 1.53 -2.82 17.41
C VAL A 382 1.18 -2.47 18.85
N SER A 383 2.18 -2.07 19.64
CA SER A 383 1.96 -1.55 21.00
C SER A 383 1.87 -0.04 20.97
N ASP A 384 1.09 0.58 21.85
CA ASP A 384 0.89 2.05 21.81
C ASP A 384 2.13 2.87 22.22
N VAL A 385 3.21 2.23 22.66
CA VAL A 385 4.40 2.90 23.21
C VAL A 385 5.58 2.76 22.25
N ILE A 386 5.71 3.73 21.34
CA ILE A 386 6.97 4.03 20.66
C ILE A 386 7.72 5.01 21.54
N ASP A 387 8.91 4.65 22.02
CA ASP A 387 9.76 5.55 22.81
C ASP A 387 10.34 6.65 21.90
N PRO A 388 9.86 7.91 21.98
CA PRO A 388 10.32 8.99 21.11
C PRO A 388 11.80 9.31 21.38
N ASN A 389 12.28 9.08 22.61
CA ASN A 389 13.67 9.33 22.96
C ASN A 389 14.59 8.31 22.28
N ALA A 390 14.16 7.06 22.11
CA ALA A 390 14.95 6.04 21.41
C ALA A 390 15.11 6.40 19.92
N ILE A 391 14.02 6.84 19.27
CA ILE A 391 14.06 7.33 17.87
C ILE A 391 14.99 8.54 17.76
N GLN A 392 14.81 9.53 18.62
CA GLN A 392 15.60 10.75 18.55
C GLN A 392 17.08 10.52 18.85
N SER A 393 17.37 9.61 19.78
CA SER A 393 18.75 9.20 20.11
C SER A 393 19.45 8.63 18.90
N GLU A 394 18.81 7.67 18.24
CA GLU A 394 19.45 6.98 17.13
C GLU A 394 19.60 7.87 15.88
N GLU A 395 18.64 8.76 15.62
CA GLU A 395 18.77 9.76 14.56
C GLU A 395 19.98 10.68 14.77
N LEU A 396 20.22 11.11 16.02
CA LEU A 396 21.39 11.91 16.35
C LEU A 396 22.68 11.11 16.12
N LEU A 397 22.75 9.86 16.59
CA LEU A 397 23.93 9.01 16.41
C LEU A 397 24.24 8.76 14.93
N LYS A 398 23.22 8.44 14.11
CA LYS A 398 23.35 8.29 12.65
C LYS A 398 23.87 9.57 12.01
N GLY A 399 23.24 10.72 12.31
CA GLY A 399 23.63 12.00 11.75
C GLY A 399 25.09 12.37 12.05
N ILE A 400 25.54 12.12 13.28
CA ILE A 400 26.94 12.35 13.66
C ILE A 400 27.89 11.44 12.88
N MET A 401 27.59 10.14 12.76
CA MET A 401 28.44 9.20 12.03
C MET A 401 28.52 9.55 10.54
N ASP A 402 27.41 9.95 9.94
CA ASP A 402 27.35 10.41 8.55
C ASP A 402 28.16 11.70 8.36
N ASP A 403 28.06 12.66 9.29
CA ASP A 403 28.86 13.89 9.26
C ASP A 403 30.35 13.59 9.39
N ILE A 404 30.76 12.69 10.30
CA ILE A 404 32.17 12.25 10.41
C ILE A 404 32.63 11.62 9.09
N ALA A 405 31.87 10.67 8.54
CA ALA A 405 32.22 9.99 7.30
C ALA A 405 32.33 10.96 6.12
N ASN A 406 31.42 11.94 6.03
CA ASN A 406 31.46 12.99 5.02
C ASN A 406 32.66 13.92 5.18
N ILE A 407 32.99 14.33 6.41
CA ILE A 407 34.18 15.15 6.68
C ILE A 407 35.44 14.38 6.27
N LEU A 408 35.57 13.11 6.65
CA LEU A 408 36.72 12.27 6.27
C LEU A 408 36.83 12.10 4.75
N LYS A 409 35.70 11.85 4.07
CA LYS A 409 35.65 11.72 2.61
C LYS A 409 36.10 12.99 1.89
N VAL A 410 35.67 14.17 2.36
CA VAL A 410 35.99 15.47 1.75
C VAL A 410 37.42 15.90 2.06
N THR A 411 37.84 15.75 3.32
CA THR A 411 39.17 16.21 3.78
C THR A 411 40.28 15.22 3.46
N LYS A 412 39.96 13.94 3.23
CA LYS A 412 40.89 12.82 3.01
C LYS A 412 41.91 12.64 4.16
N ILE A 413 41.59 13.14 5.35
CA ILE A 413 42.40 12.97 6.55
C ILE A 413 42.22 11.55 7.06
N THR A 414 43.31 10.93 7.55
CA THR A 414 43.22 9.71 8.35
C THR A 414 43.09 10.13 9.80
N PRO A 415 41.96 9.86 10.47
CA PRO A 415 41.73 10.35 11.82
C PRO A 415 42.67 9.66 12.80
N ASN A 416 43.35 10.43 13.64
CA ASN A 416 44.03 9.96 14.85
C ASN A 416 43.18 10.24 16.10
N LYS A 417 42.37 11.30 16.05
CA LYS A 417 41.49 11.71 17.15
C LYS A 417 40.21 12.35 16.63
N ILE A 418 39.07 11.99 17.21
CA ILE A 418 37.78 12.63 16.94
C ILE A 418 37.24 13.23 18.23
N THR A 419 36.97 14.53 18.21
CA THR A 419 36.38 15.26 19.33
C THR A 419 35.02 15.82 18.92
N ILE A 420 33.99 15.55 19.72
CA ILE A 420 32.63 16.04 19.54
C ILE A 420 32.30 17.05 20.63
N TYR A 421 31.70 18.17 20.23
CA TYR A 421 31.22 19.20 21.13
C TYR A 421 29.70 19.29 21.09
N THR A 422 29.07 19.12 22.25
CA THR A 422 27.62 19.31 22.42
C THR A 422 27.31 20.75 22.83
N ALA A 423 26.11 21.21 22.46
CA ALA A 423 25.64 22.53 22.85
C ALA A 423 25.31 22.58 24.35
N ASP A 424 25.51 23.76 24.96
CA ASP A 424 25.14 23.95 26.36
C ASP A 424 23.60 23.95 26.57
N SER A 425 23.20 23.69 27.82
CA SER A 425 21.81 23.66 28.29
C SER A 425 20.98 24.88 27.86
N PHE A 426 21.55 26.08 27.84
CA PHE A 426 20.82 27.29 27.40
C PHE A 426 20.44 27.24 25.91
N LYS A 427 21.32 26.69 25.05
CA LYS A 427 21.05 26.54 23.61
C LYS A 427 19.98 25.49 23.38
N LEU A 428 19.93 24.44 24.19
CA LEU A 428 18.88 23.42 24.14
C LEU A 428 17.50 24.02 24.45
N LYS A 429 17.39 24.84 25.51
CA LYS A 429 16.15 25.58 25.82
C LYS A 429 15.72 26.49 24.67
N ALA A 430 16.67 27.25 24.10
CA ALA A 430 16.39 28.11 22.95
C ALA A 430 15.95 27.29 21.72
N TYR A 431 16.56 26.13 21.47
CA TYR A 431 16.16 25.23 20.39
C TYR A 431 14.71 24.75 20.55
N HIS A 432 14.32 24.25 21.72
CA HIS A 432 12.94 23.81 21.96
C HIS A 432 11.93 24.94 21.79
N PHE A 433 12.25 26.14 22.27
CA PHE A 433 11.41 27.31 22.05
C PHE A 433 11.24 27.62 20.56
N ILE A 434 12.33 27.62 19.78
CA ILE A 434 12.27 27.83 18.33
C ILE A 434 11.43 26.73 17.67
N LEU A 435 11.63 25.46 18.06
CA LEU A 435 10.88 24.32 17.53
C LEU A 435 9.37 24.46 17.78
N GLU A 436 8.96 24.83 18.99
CA GLU A 436 7.55 25.11 19.32
C GLU A 436 6.95 26.18 18.41
N LYS A 437 7.67 27.27 18.18
CA LYS A 437 7.20 28.37 17.32
C LYS A 437 7.10 27.98 15.86
N VAL A 438 8.10 27.25 15.35
CA VAL A 438 8.08 26.72 13.98
C VAL A 438 6.93 25.72 13.79
N MET A 439 6.68 24.86 14.77
CA MET A 439 5.54 23.93 14.76
C MET A 439 4.19 24.65 14.84
N ALA A 440 4.13 25.82 15.48
CA ALA A 440 2.96 26.71 15.48
C ALA A 440 2.83 27.58 14.19
N GLY A 441 3.69 27.37 13.19
CA GLY A 441 3.64 28.06 11.91
C GLY A 441 4.39 29.40 11.84
N GLN A 442 5.04 29.83 12.94
CA GLN A 442 5.86 31.04 12.96
C GLN A 442 7.28 30.70 12.49
N THR A 443 7.71 31.28 11.38
CA THR A 443 9.06 31.09 10.81
C THR A 443 9.85 32.39 10.68
N ASN A 444 9.23 33.54 11.03
CA ASN A 444 9.88 34.83 10.95
C ASN A 444 10.95 34.98 12.04
N MET A 445 12.21 35.10 11.63
CA MET A 445 13.36 35.22 12.54
C MET A 445 13.24 36.42 13.48
N GLY A 446 12.76 37.57 13.01
CA GLY A 446 12.60 38.76 13.84
C GLY A 446 11.57 38.58 14.96
N SER A 447 10.43 37.92 14.67
CA SER A 447 9.42 37.60 15.68
C SER A 447 9.97 36.62 16.72
N ILE A 448 10.57 35.52 16.26
CA ILE A 448 11.13 34.48 17.13
C ILE A 448 12.23 35.08 18.02
N MET A 449 13.09 35.94 17.45
CA MET A 449 14.14 36.63 18.20
C MET A 449 13.58 37.53 19.30
N LYS A 450 12.53 38.31 19.00
CA LYS A 450 11.89 39.19 19.98
C LYS A 450 11.33 38.41 21.16
N GLU A 451 10.70 37.27 20.88
CA GLU A 451 10.12 36.39 21.90
C GLU A 451 11.18 35.66 22.73
N LEU A 452 12.27 35.20 22.09
CA LEU A 452 13.42 34.60 22.79
C LEU A 452 14.10 35.58 23.74
N ILE A 453 14.21 36.86 23.36
CA ILE A 453 14.79 37.92 24.21
C ILE A 453 13.87 38.25 25.39
N ALA A 454 12.55 38.16 25.19
CA ALA A 454 11.57 38.43 26.23
C ALA A 454 11.51 37.34 27.32
N ASN A 455 11.96 36.12 27.02
CA ASN A 455 12.01 35.02 27.97
C ASN A 455 13.35 35.02 28.75
N PRO A 456 13.34 35.14 30.10
CA PRO A 456 14.54 35.16 30.93
C PRO A 456 15.46 33.95 30.74
N GLU A 457 14.92 32.78 30.41
CA GLU A 457 15.71 31.55 30.25
C GLU A 457 16.47 31.47 28.92
N THR A 458 16.07 32.28 27.92
CA THR A 458 16.68 32.30 26.59
C THR A 458 17.26 33.66 26.21
N ALA A 459 17.15 34.66 27.09
CA ALA A 459 17.52 36.05 26.83
C ALA A 459 19.00 36.22 26.41
N ASP A 460 19.89 35.34 26.86
CA ASP A 460 21.30 35.36 26.48
C ASP A 460 21.55 35.03 25.00
N ILE A 461 20.57 34.47 24.28
CA ILE A 461 20.68 34.22 22.84
C ILE A 461 20.80 35.50 22.01
N LYS A 462 20.47 36.68 22.59
CA LYS A 462 20.71 38.00 21.95
C LYS A 462 22.15 38.19 21.48
N LYS A 463 23.10 37.50 22.11
CA LYS A 463 24.53 37.55 21.78
C LYS A 463 24.88 36.67 20.56
N ASN A 464 23.95 35.85 20.06
CA ASN A 464 24.18 34.90 18.98
C ASN A 464 23.01 34.84 17.96
N PRO A 465 22.78 35.89 17.14
CA PRO A 465 21.71 35.89 16.14
C PRO A 465 21.85 34.81 15.05
N ASP A 466 23.10 34.47 14.70
CA ASP A 466 23.45 33.44 13.72
C ASP A 466 22.96 32.04 14.18
N PHE A 467 23.00 31.75 15.48
CA PHE A 467 22.40 30.54 16.05
C PHE A 467 20.91 30.43 15.72
N VAL A 468 20.13 31.49 15.92
CA VAL A 468 18.68 31.47 15.69
C VAL A 468 18.38 31.25 14.21
N GLN A 469 19.06 31.97 13.32
CA GLN A 469 18.89 31.82 11.89
C GLN A 469 19.19 30.40 11.41
N LYS A 470 20.33 29.83 11.82
CA LYS A 470 20.72 28.48 11.41
C LYS A 470 19.83 27.40 12.05
N THR A 471 19.35 27.61 13.27
CA THR A 471 18.45 26.68 13.96
C THR A 471 17.09 26.61 13.28
N ILE A 472 16.50 27.76 12.91
CA ILE A 472 15.26 27.78 12.11
C ILE A 472 15.45 27.02 10.79
N LYS A 473 16.54 27.29 10.08
CA LYS A 473 16.85 26.60 8.82
C LYS A 473 16.96 25.08 9.01
N ASP A 474 17.63 24.65 10.07
CA ASP A 474 17.81 23.22 10.35
C ASP A 474 16.50 22.53 10.73
N ILE A 475 15.67 23.16 11.56
CA ILE A 475 14.33 22.64 11.90
C ILE A 475 13.48 22.53 10.62
N LEU A 476 13.52 23.54 9.74
CA LEU A 476 12.77 23.51 8.49
C LEU A 476 13.28 22.47 7.49
N SER A 477 14.55 22.05 7.61
CA SER A 477 15.15 21.05 6.72
C SER A 477 14.78 19.60 7.05
N VAL A 478 14.27 19.32 8.26
CA VAL A 478 13.86 17.97 8.67
C VAL A 478 12.36 17.73 8.45
N PRO A 479 11.92 16.50 8.11
CA PRO A 479 10.49 16.15 8.00
C PRO A 479 9.68 16.44 9.27
N THR A 480 8.38 16.70 9.11
CA THR A 480 7.47 17.06 10.20
C THR A 480 7.38 15.99 11.29
N GLU A 481 7.44 14.70 10.94
CA GLU A 481 7.39 13.60 11.92
C GLU A 481 8.59 13.63 12.87
N ILE A 482 9.80 13.88 12.35
CA ILE A 482 11.01 14.05 13.17
C ILE A 482 10.88 15.26 14.11
N ARG A 483 10.28 16.36 13.63
CA ARG A 483 10.03 17.55 14.47
C ARG A 483 9.11 17.23 15.64
N LYS A 484 8.06 16.43 15.42
CA LYS A 484 7.15 15.98 16.48
C LYS A 484 7.89 15.13 17.53
N THR A 485 8.76 14.22 17.09
CA THR A 485 9.61 13.41 17.99
C THR A 485 10.50 14.31 18.85
N LYS A 486 11.21 15.26 18.23
CA LYS A 486 12.05 16.25 18.94
C LYS A 486 11.28 17.11 19.93
N LEU A 487 10.02 17.42 19.62
CA LEU A 487 9.15 18.21 20.49
C LEU A 487 8.65 17.40 21.70
N ALA A 488 8.40 16.09 21.51
CA ALA A 488 8.00 15.18 22.59
C ALA A 488 9.14 14.92 23.59
N THR A 489 10.39 15.01 23.13
CA THR A 489 11.60 14.78 23.93
C THR A 489 12.06 16.09 24.60
N LYS A 490 11.53 16.40 25.80
CA LYS A 490 11.88 17.65 26.53
C LYS A 490 13.20 17.60 27.31
N GLU A 491 13.61 16.41 27.76
CA GLU A 491 14.88 16.21 28.46
C GLU A 491 15.76 15.25 27.65
N PHE A 492 16.85 15.78 27.09
CA PHE A 492 17.73 15.03 26.20
C PHE A 492 19.18 15.39 26.46
N ASP A 493 19.88 14.52 27.19
CA ASP A 493 21.31 14.69 27.49
C ASP A 493 22.16 14.14 26.33
N GLU A 494 22.41 15.00 25.34
CA GLU A 494 23.24 14.68 24.17
C GLU A 494 24.64 14.22 24.58
N LYS A 495 25.25 14.87 25.59
CA LYS A 495 26.61 14.57 26.00
C LYS A 495 26.70 13.15 26.56
N SER A 496 25.80 12.80 27.47
CA SER A 496 25.74 11.46 28.06
C SER A 496 25.44 10.40 27.02
N LEU A 497 24.47 10.64 26.12
CA LEU A 497 24.13 9.75 25.02
C LEU A 497 25.33 9.48 24.11
N ILE A 498 25.94 10.54 23.56
CA ILE A 498 27.06 10.41 22.61
C ILE A 498 28.26 9.73 23.30
N SER A 499 28.55 10.11 24.55
CA SER A 499 29.67 9.52 25.30
C SER A 499 29.48 8.03 25.55
N LYS A 500 28.25 7.57 25.81
CA LYS A 500 27.98 6.14 26.06
C LYS A 500 27.90 5.35 24.76
N GLU A 501 27.23 5.88 23.76
CA GLU A 501 26.79 5.10 22.60
C GLU A 501 27.73 5.20 21.39
N LEU A 502 28.39 6.35 21.19
CA LEU A 502 29.12 6.62 19.95
C LEU A 502 30.58 6.15 19.99
N ILE A 503 31.17 6.00 21.18
CA ILE A 503 32.58 5.59 21.32
C ILE A 503 32.83 4.22 20.66
N SER A 504 31.97 3.23 20.93
CA SER A 504 32.10 1.90 20.33
C SER A 504 31.95 1.91 18.81
N LEU A 505 31.02 2.72 18.30
CA LEU A 505 30.78 2.91 16.87
C LEU A 505 31.97 3.56 16.16
N ALA A 506 32.48 4.66 16.70
CA ALA A 506 33.61 5.38 16.13
C ALA A 506 34.88 4.52 16.11
N LYS A 507 35.10 3.74 17.17
CA LYS A 507 36.20 2.78 17.24
C LYS A 507 36.06 1.67 16.19
N SER A 508 34.85 1.16 15.98
CA SER A 508 34.58 0.12 14.99
C SER A 508 34.74 0.61 13.55
N ASP A 509 34.27 1.82 13.24
CA ASP A 509 34.25 2.35 11.87
C ASP A 509 35.55 3.04 11.46
N PHE A 510 36.20 3.73 12.40
CA PHE A 510 37.33 4.61 12.12
C PHE A 510 38.60 4.22 12.86
N GLY A 511 38.56 3.26 13.79
CA GLY A 511 39.73 2.80 14.55
C GLY A 511 40.24 3.81 15.58
N VAL A 512 39.48 4.85 15.90
CA VAL A 512 39.86 5.95 16.80
C VAL A 512 38.93 6.06 18.00
N ASP A 513 39.52 6.43 19.14
CA ASP A 513 38.75 6.76 20.34
C ASP A 513 38.16 8.17 20.22
N LEU A 514 36.93 8.32 20.70
CA LEU A 514 36.12 9.53 20.57
C LEU A 514 36.04 10.25 21.92
N GLN A 515 36.26 11.56 21.91
CA GLN A 515 36.09 12.43 23.08
C GLN A 515 34.87 13.32 22.92
N VAL A 516 34.10 13.50 24.00
CA VAL A 516 32.90 14.33 24.02
C VAL A 516 33.04 15.40 25.08
N TYR A 517 32.81 16.65 24.70
CA TYR A 517 32.80 17.79 25.62
C TYR A 517 31.52 18.59 25.44
N SER A 518 31.04 19.21 26.51
CA SER A 518 30.09 20.33 26.42
C SER A 518 30.84 21.63 26.18
N GLU A 519 30.23 22.57 25.47
CA GLU A 519 30.77 23.92 25.20
C GLU A 519 31.33 24.63 26.44
N ASN A 520 30.77 24.37 27.62
CA ASN A 520 31.13 25.02 28.89
C ASN A 520 31.93 24.12 29.85
N ASP A 521 32.45 22.97 29.40
CA ASP A 521 33.26 22.09 30.27
C ASP A 521 34.57 22.78 30.69
N SER A 522 34.89 22.75 32.00
CA SER A 522 36.07 23.41 32.58
C SER A 522 37.42 22.85 32.10
N GLY A 523 37.43 21.67 31.46
CA GLY A 523 38.60 21.01 30.88
C GLY A 523 38.46 20.70 29.39
N ILE A 524 37.68 21.50 28.66
CA ILE A 524 37.44 21.31 27.23
C ILE A 524 38.74 21.34 26.41
N TYR A 525 38.95 20.32 25.58
CA TYR A 525 40.00 20.31 24.57
C TYR A 525 39.45 20.88 23.27
N ASP A 526 39.67 22.16 22.97
CA ASP A 526 39.20 22.80 21.74
C ASP A 526 40.26 23.71 21.08
N PRO A 527 41.32 23.13 20.47
CA PRO A 527 42.42 23.90 19.89
C PRO A 527 42.00 24.77 18.69
N LYS A 528 40.84 24.51 18.08
CA LYS A 528 40.34 25.23 16.90
C LYS A 528 39.10 26.10 17.18
N GLY A 529 38.69 26.25 18.44
CA GLY A 529 37.53 27.05 18.82
C GLY A 529 36.21 26.58 18.18
N LYS A 530 36.06 25.26 17.93
CA LYS A 530 34.90 24.65 17.29
C LYS A 530 33.70 24.49 18.23
N ALA A 531 33.90 24.42 19.55
CA ALA A 531 32.84 24.15 20.51
C ALA A 531 31.70 25.17 20.46
N ARG A 532 32.03 26.45 20.24
CA ARG A 532 31.04 27.54 20.11
C ARG A 532 30.04 27.34 18.97
N HIS A 533 30.40 26.54 17.96
CA HIS A 533 29.58 26.25 16.79
C HIS A 533 28.64 25.05 17.00
N ALA A 534 28.74 24.35 18.14
CA ALA A 534 27.83 23.28 18.50
C ALA A 534 26.40 23.82 18.70
N ARG A 535 25.43 23.06 18.19
CA ARG A 535 24.00 23.36 18.28
C ARG A 535 23.24 22.08 18.65
N PRO A 536 22.10 22.18 19.37
CA PRO A 536 21.32 21.01 19.71
C PRO A 536 20.96 20.19 18.48
N PHE A 537 21.09 18.87 18.58
CA PHE A 537 20.95 17.89 17.51
C PHE A 537 21.90 18.08 16.30
N LYS A 538 22.90 18.96 16.39
CA LYS A 538 23.98 19.18 15.43
C LYS A 538 25.27 19.55 16.17
N PRO A 539 25.88 18.59 16.87
CA PRO A 539 27.12 18.83 17.60
C PRO A 539 28.26 19.21 16.65
N ALA A 540 29.23 19.97 17.14
CA ALA A 540 30.40 20.33 16.34
C ALA A 540 31.44 19.21 16.38
N ILE A 541 32.08 18.95 15.24
CA ILE A 541 33.05 17.85 15.09
C ILE A 541 34.44 18.42 14.77
N LEU A 542 35.45 17.99 15.53
CA LEU A 542 36.86 18.18 15.25
C LEU A 542 37.51 16.82 14.97
N ILE A 543 38.11 16.69 13.80
CA ILE A 543 38.92 15.53 13.41
C ILE A 543 40.36 16.02 13.24
N GLU A 544 41.30 15.28 13.83
CA GLU A 544 42.74 15.54 13.80
C GLU A 544 43.53 14.33 13.31
#